data_AF-A0A382LBM5-F1
#
_entry.id   AF-A0A382LBM5-F1
#
_cell.length_a   1.000
_cell.length_b   1.000
_cell.length_c   1.000
_cell.angle_alpha   90.00
_cell.angle_beta   90.00
_cell.angle_gamma   90.00
#
_symmetry.space_group_name_H-M   'P 1'
#
loop_
_entity.id
_entity.type
_entity.pdbx_description
1 polymer ?
#
loop_
_entity_poly.entity_id
_entity_poly.type
_entity_poly.pdbx_seq_one_letter_code
_entity_poly.pdbx_strand_id
1 'polypeptide(L)'
;MSIVCFTLCDITKTGFTRKPRKMEEIQLRNQQRNFETFLQLIGMRAQPIEISIPLIQSAENIEQYKFGEYFMGPVGFTYNIWSFSFESENISAYGNEQSPVGTLIEDFENVPIITNLTENAKLNQKICTKGKYCNTYFI
;
A
#
# COMPACT_ATOMS: atom_id res chain seq x y z
N MET A 1 8.55 9.08 15.49
CA MET A 1 7.95 7.72 15.56
C MET A 1 7.50 7.38 14.16
N SER A 2 7.94 6.24 13.64
CA SER A 2 7.69 5.87 12.24
C SER A 2 6.49 4.94 12.15
N ILE A 3 5.61 5.19 11.18
CA ILE A 3 4.56 4.25 10.76
C ILE A 3 5.09 3.50 9.53
N VAL A 4 4.82 2.20 9.46
CA VAL A 4 5.18 1.37 8.30
C VAL A 4 3.92 0.85 7.64
N CYS A 5 3.81 1.07 6.32
CA CYS A 5 2.77 0.51 5.49
C CYS A 5 3.28 -0.77 4.81
N PHE A 6 2.47 -1.82 4.83
CA PHE A 6 2.65 -3.03 4.03
C PHE A 6 1.45 -3.19 3.10
N THR A 7 1.69 -3.50 1.83
CA THR A 7 0.62 -3.67 0.85
C THR A 7 0.98 -4.70 -0.22
N LEU A 8 -0.06 -5.36 -0.73
CA LEU A 8 0.01 -6.21 -1.93
C LEU A 8 -0.24 -5.42 -3.23
N CYS A 9 -0.58 -4.14 -3.12
CA CYS A 9 -0.72 -3.25 -4.27
C CYS A 9 0.65 -2.79 -4.76
N ASP A 10 0.86 -2.78 -6.08
CA ASP A 10 2.09 -2.25 -6.65
C ASP A 10 2.12 -0.72 -6.49
N ILE A 11 2.95 -0.25 -5.56
CA ILE A 11 3.21 1.16 -5.24
C ILE A 11 4.65 1.55 -5.59
N THR A 12 5.24 0.93 -6.61
CA THR A 12 6.62 1.22 -7.02
C THR A 12 6.79 2.71 -7.36
N LYS A 13 7.67 3.41 -6.65
CA LYS A 13 7.99 4.82 -6.90
C LYS A 13 8.91 4.94 -8.12
N THR A 14 8.32 5.22 -9.29
CA THR A 14 9.07 5.32 -10.55
C THR A 14 9.56 6.72 -10.86
N GLY A 15 8.98 7.76 -10.24
CA GLY A 15 9.19 9.16 -10.58
C GLY A 15 8.58 9.59 -11.92
N PHE A 16 7.86 8.70 -12.61
CA PHE A 16 7.27 9.00 -13.91
C PHE A 16 5.91 9.71 -13.77
N THR A 17 5.91 11.04 -13.89
CA THR A 17 4.71 11.88 -13.70
C THR A 17 4.11 12.43 -15.00
N ARG A 18 4.87 12.43 -16.10
CA ARG A 18 4.44 12.95 -17.41
C ARG A 18 3.38 12.06 -18.09
N LYS A 19 2.74 12.58 -19.14
CA LYS A 19 1.81 11.80 -19.97
C LYS A 19 2.59 10.67 -20.68
N PRO A 20 2.16 9.40 -20.54
CA PRO A 20 2.78 8.28 -21.22
C PRO A 20 2.46 8.31 -22.73
N ARG A 21 3.43 7.87 -23.53
CA ARG A 21 3.37 7.78 -24.99
C ARG A 21 3.55 6.34 -25.49
N LYS A 22 4.10 5.46 -24.65
CA LYS A 22 4.34 4.03 -24.94
C LYS A 22 3.71 3.15 -23.86
N MET A 23 3.53 1.86 -24.17
CA MET A 23 2.93 0.89 -23.24
C MET A 23 3.72 0.76 -21.94
N GLU A 24 5.05 0.65 -22.02
CA GLU A 24 5.95 0.62 -20.86
C GLU A 24 5.80 1.85 -19.95
N GLU A 25 5.59 3.03 -20.53
CA GLU A 25 5.40 4.27 -19.79
C GLU A 25 4.03 4.33 -19.09
N ILE A 26 3.02 3.64 -19.61
CA ILE A 26 1.70 3.54 -18.96
C ILE A 26 1.85 2.79 -17.63
N GLN A 27 2.58 1.68 -17.63
CA GLN A 27 2.85 0.91 -16.41
C GLN A 27 3.63 1.76 -15.39
N LEU A 28 4.73 2.39 -15.80
CA LEU A 28 5.52 3.27 -14.93
C LEU A 28 4.67 4.41 -14.34
N ARG A 29 3.81 5.02 -15.15
CA ARG A 29 2.91 6.08 -14.69
C ARG A 29 1.90 5.56 -13.68
N ASN A 30 1.33 4.38 -13.91
CA ASN A 30 0.31 3.80 -13.06
C ASN A 30 0.86 3.33 -11.71
N GLN A 31 2.07 2.76 -11.68
CA GLN A 31 2.80 2.48 -10.44
C GLN A 31 3.02 3.76 -9.62
N GLN A 32 3.46 4.84 -10.29
CA GLN A 32 3.63 6.15 -9.65
C GLN A 32 2.30 6.73 -9.14
N ARG A 33 1.19 6.54 -9.88
CA ARG A 33 -0.15 6.97 -9.43
C ARG A 33 -0.56 6.26 -8.16
N ASN A 34 -0.38 4.94 -8.09
CA ASN A 34 -0.69 4.17 -6.90
C ASN A 34 0.09 4.68 -5.68
N PHE A 35 1.40 4.93 -5.83
CA PHE A 35 2.20 5.51 -4.75
C PHE A 35 1.72 6.92 -4.35
N GLU A 36 1.43 7.78 -5.33
CA GLU A 36 0.87 9.12 -5.09
C GLU A 36 -0.47 9.06 -4.35
N THR A 37 -1.34 8.10 -4.67
CA THR A 37 -2.60 7.88 -3.95
C THR A 37 -2.35 7.56 -2.48
N PHE A 38 -1.38 6.68 -2.16
CA PHE A 38 -1.04 6.39 -0.77
C PHE A 38 -0.56 7.64 -0.03
N LEU A 39 0.30 8.46 -0.65
CA LEU A 39 0.78 9.70 -0.04
C LEU A 39 -0.35 10.73 0.17
N GLN A 40 -1.28 10.83 -0.79
CA GLN A 40 -2.42 11.73 -0.67
C GLN A 40 -3.34 11.34 0.48
N LEU A 41 -3.67 10.04 0.62
CA LEU A 41 -4.50 9.54 1.71
C LEU A 41 -3.85 9.78 3.08
N ILE A 42 -2.54 9.52 3.21
CA ILE A 42 -1.80 9.85 4.44
C ILE A 42 -1.85 11.37 4.70
N GLY A 43 -1.66 12.17 3.66
CA GLY A 43 -1.72 13.63 3.70
C GLY A 43 -3.06 14.23 4.11
N MET A 44 -4.16 13.47 4.06
CA MET A 44 -5.48 13.94 4.50
C MET A 44 -5.55 14.20 6.01
N ARG A 45 -4.68 13.55 6.81
CA ARG A 45 -4.68 13.68 8.28
C ARG A 45 -3.56 14.55 8.80
N ALA A 46 -2.35 14.34 8.29
CA ALA A 46 -1.18 15.14 8.62
C ALA A 46 -0.14 15.04 7.50
N GLN A 47 0.77 16.01 7.44
CA GLN A 47 1.85 16.02 6.44
C GLN A 47 2.85 14.89 6.72
N PRO A 48 3.00 13.90 5.82
CA PRO A 48 4.06 12.91 5.95
C PRO A 48 5.42 13.54 5.64
N ILE A 49 6.42 13.18 6.45
CA ILE A 49 7.84 13.54 6.31
C ILE A 49 8.70 12.27 6.35
N GLU A 50 9.98 12.37 5.97
CA GLU A 50 10.92 11.24 5.96
C GLU A 50 10.37 9.97 5.27
N ILE A 51 9.71 10.17 4.12
CA ILE A 51 9.08 9.10 3.36
C ILE A 51 10.15 8.25 2.68
N SER A 52 10.29 7.01 3.12
CA SER A 52 11.18 6.03 2.48
C SER A 52 10.69 5.63 1.08
N ILE A 53 11.61 5.15 0.25
CA ILE A 53 11.27 4.58 -1.06
C ILE A 53 10.62 3.21 -0.81
N PRO A 54 9.47 2.89 -1.44
CA PRO A 54 8.87 1.58 -1.35
C PRO A 54 9.84 0.46 -1.74
N LEU A 55 10.07 -0.45 -0.80
CA LEU A 55 10.84 -1.67 -0.99
C LEU A 55 9.89 -2.78 -1.38
N ILE A 56 10.35 -3.68 -2.26
CA ILE A 56 9.61 -4.83 -2.73
C ILE A 56 10.32 -6.08 -2.19
N GLN A 57 9.57 -6.96 -1.54
CA GLN A 57 10.08 -8.25 -1.08
C GLN A 57 9.16 -9.37 -1.57
N SER A 58 9.77 -10.49 -1.96
CA SER A 58 9.06 -11.71 -2.30
C SER A 58 8.90 -12.56 -1.04
N ALA A 59 7.67 -12.96 -0.72
CA ALA A 59 7.35 -13.74 0.48
C ALA A 59 6.55 -14.99 0.12
N GLU A 60 7.11 -16.16 0.39
CA GLU A 60 6.41 -17.46 0.27
C GLU A 60 5.49 -17.73 1.46
N ASN A 61 5.86 -17.22 2.65
CA ASN A 61 5.08 -17.37 3.87
C ASN A 61 4.28 -16.10 4.18
N ILE A 62 3.16 -15.94 3.49
CA ILE A 62 2.26 -14.80 3.66
C ILE A 62 1.59 -14.74 5.04
N GLU A 63 1.52 -15.87 5.75
CA GLU A 63 0.91 -15.98 7.08
C GLU A 63 1.69 -15.22 8.16
N GLN A 64 2.96 -14.89 7.89
CA GLN A 64 3.76 -14.02 8.76
C GLN A 64 3.33 -12.54 8.70
N TYR A 65 2.49 -12.18 7.72
CA TYR A 65 1.99 -10.84 7.50
C TYR A 65 0.53 -10.72 7.96
N LYS A 66 0.07 -9.49 8.16
CA LYS A 66 -1.31 -9.18 8.64
C LYS A 66 -2.32 -9.01 7.50
N PHE A 67 -2.11 -9.69 6.38
CA PHE A 67 -3.06 -9.69 5.26
C PHE A 67 -4.25 -10.59 5.56
N GLY A 68 -5.35 -10.38 4.85
CA GLY A 68 -6.59 -11.13 5.04
C GLY A 68 -6.50 -12.58 4.57
N GLU A 69 -7.35 -13.45 5.13
CA GLU A 69 -7.42 -14.89 4.83
C GLU A 69 -7.57 -15.23 3.34
N TYR A 70 -8.10 -14.32 2.51
CA TYR A 70 -8.18 -14.51 1.06
C TYR A 70 -6.80 -14.71 0.41
N PHE A 71 -5.74 -14.14 1.01
CA PHE A 71 -4.36 -14.25 0.53
C PHE A 71 -3.60 -15.39 1.18
N MET A 72 -4.21 -16.15 2.10
CA MET A 72 -3.64 -17.40 2.64
C MET A 72 -3.80 -18.52 1.62
N GLY A 73 -3.16 -18.33 0.46
CA GLY A 73 -3.22 -19.22 -0.68
C GLY A 73 -2.46 -20.53 -0.47
N PRO A 74 -2.45 -21.40 -1.49
CA PRO A 74 -1.78 -22.69 -1.41
C PRO A 74 -0.28 -22.52 -1.13
N VAL A 75 0.24 -23.46 -0.33
CA VAL A 75 1.65 -23.52 0.06
C VAL A 75 2.56 -23.40 -1.18
N GLY A 76 3.53 -22.49 -1.11
CA GLY A 76 4.53 -22.28 -2.17
C GLY A 76 4.19 -21.15 -3.15
N PHE A 77 3.04 -20.48 -3.03
CA PHE A 77 2.82 -19.24 -3.77
C PHE A 77 3.63 -18.08 -3.16
N THR A 78 4.42 -17.41 -3.99
CA THR A 78 5.23 -16.25 -3.55
C THR A 78 4.50 -14.95 -3.85
N TYR A 79 4.23 -14.14 -2.83
CA TYR A 79 3.65 -12.80 -2.99
C TYR A 79 4.75 -11.74 -3.13
N ASN A 80 4.51 -10.74 -3.98
CA ASN A 80 5.25 -9.49 -3.94
C ASN A 80 4.58 -8.56 -2.92
N ILE A 81 5.36 -8.13 -1.93
CA ILE A 81 4.91 -7.25 -0.86
C ILE A 81 5.69 -5.95 -0.97
N TRP A 82 4.97 -4.85 -1.08
CA TRP A 82 5.53 -3.52 -1.00
C TRP A 82 5.46 -3.01 0.43
N SER A 83 6.51 -2.35 0.87
CA SER A 83 6.52 -1.65 2.15
C SER A 83 7.27 -0.34 2.08
N PHE A 84 6.76 0.68 2.76
CA PHE A 84 7.46 1.93 3.00
C PHE A 84 7.08 2.46 4.37
N SER A 85 8.00 3.21 4.97
CA SER A 85 7.78 3.98 6.18
C SER A 85 7.69 5.48 5.90
N PHE A 86 7.04 6.19 6.82
CA PHE A 86 7.01 7.64 6.90
C PHE A 86 6.91 8.08 8.37
N GLU A 87 7.25 9.34 8.61
CA GLU A 87 7.06 10.01 9.90
C GLU A 87 6.09 11.19 9.77
N SER A 88 5.66 11.75 10.89
CA SER A 88 4.84 12.95 10.95
C SER A 88 5.06 13.67 12.27
N GLU A 89 5.07 15.00 12.22
CA GLU A 89 5.09 15.84 13.43
C GLU A 89 3.80 15.69 14.25
N ASN A 90 2.68 15.32 13.61
CA ASN A 90 1.40 15.07 14.26
C ASN A 90 0.96 13.60 14.06
N ILE A 91 1.73 12.67 14.62
CA ILE A 91 1.47 11.24 14.50
C ILE A 91 0.11 10.82 15.10
N SER A 92 -0.38 11.55 16.12
CA SER A 92 -1.68 11.29 16.75
C SER A 92 -2.87 11.48 15.81
N ALA A 93 -2.72 12.25 14.73
CA ALA A 93 -3.78 12.43 13.73
C ALA A 93 -4.13 11.13 12.98
N TYR A 94 -3.23 10.14 13.01
CA TYR A 94 -3.44 8.82 12.41
C TYR A 94 -4.17 7.83 13.33
N GLY A 95 -4.32 8.17 14.62
CA GLY A 95 -4.96 7.33 15.60
C GLY A 95 -6.46 7.61 15.77
N ASN A 96 -7.18 6.61 16.25
CA ASN A 96 -8.53 6.74 16.80
C ASN A 96 -8.60 6.01 18.16
N GLU A 97 -9.80 5.86 18.72
CA GLU A 97 -9.99 5.20 20.03
C GLU A 97 -9.55 3.72 20.05
N GLN A 98 -9.45 3.08 18.88
CA GLN A 98 -9.16 1.65 18.76
C GLN A 98 -7.70 1.36 18.46
N SER A 99 -7.01 2.24 17.73
CA SER A 99 -5.65 1.98 17.23
C SER A 99 -4.88 3.28 16.94
N PRO A 100 -3.55 3.31 17.15
CA PRO A 100 -2.71 4.46 16.79
C PRO A 100 -2.64 4.74 15.28
N VAL A 101 -3.14 3.82 14.44
CA VAL A 101 -3.24 3.97 12.97
C VAL A 101 -4.69 3.85 12.48
N GLY A 102 -5.67 3.98 13.37
CA GLY A 102 -7.07 3.71 13.09
C GLY A 102 -7.69 4.59 11.99
N THR A 103 -7.35 5.89 11.92
CA THR A 103 -7.88 6.75 10.86
C THR A 103 -7.26 6.43 9.51
N LEU A 104 -5.99 5.99 9.45
CA LEU A 104 -5.37 5.48 8.22
C LEU A 104 -6.10 4.23 7.71
N ILE A 105 -6.46 3.31 8.60
CA ILE A 105 -7.23 2.12 8.25
C ILE A 105 -8.58 2.54 7.63
N GLU A 106 -9.25 3.53 8.20
CA GLU A 106 -10.54 4.04 7.70
C GLU A 106 -10.41 4.77 6.35
N ASP A 107 -9.43 5.65 6.19
CA ASP A 107 -9.27 6.46 4.97
C ASP A 107 -8.86 5.64 3.76
N PHE A 108 -8.09 4.57 3.96
CA PHE A 108 -7.63 3.69 2.89
C PHE A 108 -8.69 2.66 2.47
N GLU A 109 -9.68 2.38 3.32
CA GLU A 109 -10.65 1.31 3.08
C GLU A 109 -11.54 1.62 1.87
N ASN A 110 -11.56 0.71 0.89
CA ASN A 110 -12.29 0.80 -0.37
C ASN A 110 -11.82 1.90 -1.35
N VAL A 111 -10.64 2.49 -1.15
CA VAL A 111 -10.08 3.43 -2.13
C VAL A 111 -9.67 2.68 -3.41
N PRO A 112 -10.10 3.13 -4.61
CA PRO A 112 -9.70 2.49 -5.86
C PRO A 112 -8.19 2.50 -6.08
N ILE A 113 -7.67 1.43 -6.67
CA ILE A 113 -6.26 1.29 -7.03
C ILE A 113 -6.10 0.69 -8.41
N ILE A 114 -5.03 1.07 -9.12
CA ILE A 114 -4.72 0.50 -10.42
C ILE A 114 -4.10 -0.89 -10.20
N THR A 115 -4.59 -1.88 -10.94
CA THR A 115 -4.15 -3.28 -10.86
C THR A 115 -3.64 -3.78 -12.22
N ASN A 116 -3.16 -5.02 -12.26
CA ASN A 116 -2.46 -5.64 -13.37
C ASN A 116 -1.16 -4.89 -13.72
N LEU A 117 -0.38 -4.52 -12.70
CA LEU A 117 0.97 -3.98 -12.84
C LEU A 117 1.99 -5.11 -12.62
N THR A 118 2.82 -5.04 -11.59
CA THR A 118 3.79 -6.11 -11.24
C THR A 118 3.42 -6.89 -9.97
N GLU A 119 2.29 -6.55 -9.34
CA GLU A 119 1.72 -7.36 -8.27
C GLU A 119 1.27 -8.71 -8.80
N ASN A 120 1.49 -9.75 -7.98
CA ASN A 120 1.03 -11.11 -8.24
C ASN A 120 -0.18 -11.51 -7.40
N ALA A 121 -0.58 -10.67 -6.43
CA ALA A 121 -1.82 -10.81 -5.70
C ALA A 121 -3.02 -10.52 -6.61
N LYS A 122 -4.07 -11.34 -6.54
CA LYS A 122 -5.32 -11.08 -7.25
C LYS A 122 -6.16 -10.06 -6.48
N LEU A 123 -6.08 -8.79 -6.88
CA LEU A 123 -6.77 -7.68 -6.23
C LEU A 123 -8.11 -7.35 -6.90
N ASN A 124 -9.07 -6.80 -6.14
CA ASN A 124 -10.37 -6.36 -6.65
C ASN A 124 -10.41 -4.84 -6.95
N GLN A 125 -9.34 -4.29 -7.54
CA GLN A 125 -9.21 -2.88 -7.93
C GLN A 125 -9.44 -1.85 -6.82
N LYS A 126 -9.26 -2.26 -5.56
CA LYS A 126 -9.38 -1.39 -4.40
C LYS A 126 -8.43 -1.80 -3.29
N ILE A 127 -8.08 -0.83 -2.46
CA ILE A 127 -7.41 -1.03 -1.19
C ILE A 127 -8.44 -1.56 -0.19
N CYS A 128 -8.05 -2.58 0.56
CA CYS A 128 -8.81 -3.10 1.69
C CYS A 128 -7.88 -3.19 2.89
N THR A 129 -8.27 -2.60 4.01
CA THR A 129 -7.52 -2.59 5.27
C THR A 129 -8.18 -3.43 6.35
N LYS A 130 -9.37 -3.97 6.07
CA LYS A 130 -10.18 -4.76 7.00
C LYS A 130 -10.64 -6.08 6.38
N GLY A 131 -10.88 -7.06 7.26
CA GLY A 131 -11.54 -8.32 6.91
C GLY A 131 -10.73 -9.22 5.98
N LYS A 132 -11.44 -10.19 5.38
CA LYS A 132 -10.81 -11.28 4.62
C LYS A 132 -10.03 -10.87 3.38
N TYR A 133 -10.33 -9.69 2.82
CA TYR A 133 -9.65 -9.15 1.64
C TYR A 133 -8.60 -8.10 1.99
N CYS A 134 -8.22 -7.96 3.28
CA CYS A 134 -7.20 -7.01 3.71
C CYS A 134 -5.90 -7.21 2.91
N ASN A 135 -5.58 -6.23 2.06
CA ASN A 135 -4.41 -6.22 1.19
C ASN A 135 -3.40 -5.14 1.55
N THR A 136 -3.72 -4.31 2.55
CA THR A 136 -2.90 -3.20 3.03
C THR A 136 -3.09 -3.03 4.52
N TYR A 137 -2.01 -2.90 5.29
CA TYR A 137 -2.07 -2.61 6.72
C TYR A 137 -0.93 -1.71 7.17
N PHE A 138 -1.10 -1.10 8.35
CA PHE A 138 -0.13 -0.20 8.96
C PHE A 138 0.31 -0.74 10.33
N ILE A 139 1.57 -0.51 10.70
CA ILE A 139 2.12 -0.77 12.03
C ILE A 139 2.92 0.42 12.55
#